data_AF-A0A6M7Y0W2-F1
#
_entry.id   AF-A0A6M7Y0W2-F1
#
_cell.length_a   1.000
_cell.length_b   1.000
_cell.length_c   1.000
_cell.angle_alpha   90.00
_cell.angle_beta   90.00
_cell.angle_gamma   90.00
#
_symmetry.space_group_name_H-M   'P 1'
#
loop_
_entity.id
_entity.type
_entity.pdbx_description
1 polymer ?
#
loop_
_entity_poly.entity_id
_entity_poly.type
_entity_poly.pdbx_seq_one_letter_code
_entity_poly.pdbx_strand_id
1 'polypeptide(L)'
;MKTTLAFVFVTALSWPAAAACLDLSKQPAISASGELIRPMFAGPPNFEDVRKGDAPEPSYILALDSPFCVTGDDFLEDGQTIDRIQLLDDKGILLKLVGHPIEVTGNDPFGAHTGHHHAPLLMDVVSASLNEVPADASLAQTTVEAFYLYLETGDGASAAMNVVPEKRGKGPFSAAALTKFYGNLKRPLKLLGVTQSSENRFRAKYTFETQDGKVCNGSSIVTTKQASGMNLVASIKVENGC
;
A
#
# COMPACT_ATOMS: atom_id res chain seq x y z
N MET A 1 23.19 1.32 58.80
CA MET A 1 22.76 0.18 57.96
C MET A 1 22.06 0.74 56.74
N LYS A 2 22.63 0.58 55.53
CA LYS A 2 22.03 1.00 54.26
C LYS A 2 21.48 -0.26 53.57
N THR A 3 20.17 -0.35 53.44
CA THR A 3 19.49 -1.45 52.74
C THR A 3 19.36 -1.08 51.27
N THR A 4 20.11 -1.76 50.41
CA THR A 4 20.02 -1.59 48.95
C THR A 4 18.94 -2.53 48.42
N LEU A 5 17.86 -1.98 47.86
CA LEU A 5 16.80 -2.72 47.19
C LEU A 5 17.21 -2.98 45.74
N ALA A 6 17.40 -4.25 45.36
CA ALA A 6 17.68 -4.65 43.99
C ALA A 6 16.36 -4.85 43.23
N PHE A 7 16.11 -4.00 42.23
CA PHE A 7 15.00 -4.17 41.29
C PHE A 7 15.42 -5.15 40.18
N VAL A 8 14.77 -6.31 40.13
CA VAL A 8 14.90 -7.28 39.03
C VAL A 8 13.99 -6.83 37.90
N PHE A 9 14.56 -6.37 36.79
CA PHE A 9 13.84 -6.07 35.55
C PHE A 9 13.65 -7.38 34.76
N VAL A 10 12.44 -7.95 34.80
CA VAL A 10 12.04 -9.04 33.90
C VAL A 10 11.68 -8.41 32.56
N THR A 11 12.52 -8.63 31.55
CA THR A 11 12.24 -8.22 30.16
C THR A 11 11.43 -9.33 29.49
N ALA A 12 10.14 -9.09 29.25
CA ALA A 12 9.32 -9.97 28.43
C ALA A 12 9.75 -9.83 26.96
N LEU A 13 10.37 -10.87 26.41
CA LEU A 13 10.58 -11.01 24.98
C LEU A 13 9.24 -11.35 24.32
N SER A 14 8.63 -10.37 23.66
CA SER A 14 7.49 -10.60 22.77
C SER A 14 8.01 -11.11 21.43
N TRP A 15 7.87 -12.42 21.16
CA TRP A 15 8.08 -12.93 19.80
C TRP A 15 6.92 -12.50 18.91
N PRO A 16 7.17 -12.01 17.68
CA PRO A 16 6.11 -11.82 16.71
C PRO A 16 5.55 -13.20 16.38
N ALA A 17 4.27 -13.42 16.64
CA ALA A 17 3.59 -14.60 16.14
C ALA A 17 3.58 -14.51 14.61
N ALA A 18 4.20 -15.48 13.94
CA ALA A 18 3.93 -15.69 12.52
C ALA A 18 2.42 -15.95 12.40
N ALA A 19 1.72 -15.17 11.59
CA ALA A 19 0.32 -15.42 11.31
C ALA A 19 0.19 -16.84 10.74
N ALA A 20 -0.63 -17.68 11.38
CA ALA A 20 -0.91 -19.01 10.87
C ALA A 20 -1.63 -18.91 9.51
N CYS A 21 -1.40 -19.89 8.62
CA CYS A 21 -2.10 -19.93 7.34
C CYS A 21 -3.61 -20.06 7.52
N LEU A 22 -4.35 -19.51 6.56
CA LEU A 22 -5.80 -19.54 6.55
C LEU A 22 -6.28 -20.94 6.11
N ASP A 23 -6.94 -21.65 7.03
CA ASP A 23 -7.54 -22.96 6.77
C ASP A 23 -8.90 -22.81 6.09
N LEU A 24 -8.95 -23.00 4.77
CA LEU A 24 -10.15 -22.79 3.95
C LEU A 24 -11.28 -23.75 4.33
N SER A 25 -10.96 -24.97 4.80
CA SER A 25 -11.95 -25.93 5.29
C SER A 25 -12.76 -25.45 6.49
N LYS A 26 -12.27 -24.42 7.19
CA LYS A 26 -12.89 -23.80 8.37
C LYS A 26 -13.41 -22.39 8.14
N GLN A 27 -13.23 -21.84 6.93
CA GLN A 27 -13.49 -20.44 6.61
C GLN A 27 -14.49 -20.36 5.45
N PRO A 28 -15.81 -20.42 5.74
CA PRO A 28 -16.84 -20.37 4.70
C PRO A 28 -16.94 -18.99 4.03
N ALA A 29 -16.30 -17.97 4.61
CA ALA A 29 -16.24 -16.62 4.08
C ALA A 29 -14.88 -16.00 4.36
N ILE A 30 -14.38 -15.20 3.43
CA ILE A 30 -13.13 -14.45 3.57
C ILE A 30 -13.34 -13.00 3.16
N SER A 31 -12.65 -12.09 3.85
CA SER A 31 -12.56 -10.67 3.48
C SER A 31 -11.14 -10.36 3.04
N ALA A 32 -11.01 -9.57 1.97
CA ALA A 32 -9.73 -9.21 1.39
C ALA A 32 -9.78 -7.79 0.81
N SER A 33 -8.64 -7.11 0.85
CA SER A 33 -8.46 -5.79 0.24
C SER A 33 -7.38 -5.84 -0.83
N GLY A 34 -7.55 -5.03 -1.88
CA GLY A 34 -6.63 -4.98 -2.99
C GLY A 34 -7.13 -4.13 -4.15
N GLU A 35 -6.35 -4.09 -5.22
CA GLU A 35 -6.75 -3.43 -6.47
C GLU A 35 -7.61 -4.38 -7.31
N LEU A 36 -8.81 -3.93 -7.68
CA LEU A 36 -9.66 -4.68 -8.59
C LEU A 36 -9.27 -4.40 -10.04
N ILE A 37 -8.80 -5.41 -10.75
CA ILE A 37 -8.53 -5.35 -12.18
C ILE A 37 -9.47 -6.28 -12.97
N ARG A 38 -9.67 -5.98 -14.26
CA ARG A 38 -10.49 -6.79 -15.16
C ARG A 38 -9.71 -7.16 -16.44
N PRO A 39 -8.67 -8.02 -16.33
CA PRO A 39 -7.91 -8.49 -17.48
C PRO A 39 -8.77 -9.25 -18.48
N MET A 40 -8.30 -9.28 -19.72
CA MET A 40 -8.91 -10.03 -20.82
C MET A 40 -8.08 -11.30 -21.10
N PHE A 41 -8.65 -12.47 -20.84
CA PHE A 41 -8.04 -13.76 -21.16
C PHE A 41 -8.52 -14.29 -22.52
N ALA A 42 -7.75 -15.20 -23.11
CA ALA A 42 -8.12 -15.89 -24.34
C ALA A 42 -8.90 -17.17 -23.97
N GLY A 43 -10.13 -17.25 -24.45
CA GLY A 43 -11.03 -18.40 -24.33
C GLY A 43 -10.99 -19.33 -25.55
N PRO A 44 -12.05 -20.12 -25.79
CA PRO A 44 -12.15 -21.03 -26.92
C PRO A 44 -11.97 -20.31 -28.27
N PRO A 45 -11.52 -21.01 -29.33
CA PRO A 45 -11.23 -22.45 -29.33
C PRO A 45 -9.78 -22.80 -28.91
N ASN A 46 -8.81 -21.89 -29.07
CA ASN A 46 -7.40 -22.24 -28.87
C ASN A 46 -6.82 -21.76 -27.53
N PHE A 47 -7.47 -20.82 -26.85
CA PHE A 47 -7.02 -20.28 -25.56
C PHE A 47 -5.64 -19.59 -25.61
N GLU A 48 -5.26 -19.04 -26.76
CA GLU A 48 -3.94 -18.44 -26.98
C GLU A 48 -3.99 -16.91 -27.12
N ASP A 49 -4.81 -16.39 -28.03
CA ASP A 49 -4.81 -14.97 -28.38
C ASP A 49 -6.14 -14.52 -28.98
N VAL A 50 -6.81 -13.59 -28.29
CA VAL A 50 -8.07 -12.98 -28.73
C VAL A 50 -7.92 -12.32 -30.11
N ARG A 51 -6.74 -11.77 -30.44
CA ARG A 51 -6.49 -11.12 -31.74
C ARG A 51 -6.40 -12.12 -32.89
N LYS A 52 -6.21 -13.41 -32.58
CA LYS A 52 -6.18 -14.52 -33.56
C LYS A 52 -7.53 -15.23 -33.69
N GLY A 53 -8.56 -14.76 -33.00
CA GLY A 53 -9.94 -15.27 -33.12
C GLY A 53 -10.45 -16.03 -31.91
N ASP A 54 -9.68 -16.12 -30.82
CA ASP A 54 -10.17 -16.69 -29.57
C ASP A 54 -11.19 -15.77 -28.89
N ALA A 55 -12.17 -16.37 -28.20
CA ALA A 55 -13.21 -15.64 -27.49
C ALA A 55 -12.61 -14.83 -26.33
N PRO A 56 -12.98 -13.56 -26.14
CA PRO A 56 -12.56 -12.79 -24.98
C PRO A 56 -13.21 -13.30 -23.70
N GLU A 57 -12.40 -13.67 -22.70
CA GLU A 57 -12.82 -14.07 -21.35
C GLU A 57 -12.40 -13.00 -20.33
N PRO A 58 -13.21 -11.97 -20.06
CA PRO A 58 -12.89 -11.00 -19.03
C PRO A 58 -13.14 -11.58 -17.64
N SER A 59 -12.16 -11.46 -16.74
CA SER A 59 -12.30 -11.94 -15.35
C SER A 59 -11.99 -10.82 -14.37
N TYR A 60 -12.64 -10.85 -13.22
CA TYR A 60 -12.31 -9.95 -12.12
C TYR A 60 -11.21 -10.56 -11.27
N ILE A 61 -10.07 -9.88 -11.18
CA ILE A 61 -8.95 -10.31 -10.35
C ILE A 61 -8.71 -9.22 -9.30
N LEU A 62 -8.71 -9.61 -8.03
CA LEU A 62 -8.25 -8.77 -6.93
C LEU A 62 -6.76 -9.04 -6.72
N ALA A 63 -5.90 -8.05 -6.97
CA ALA A 63 -4.49 -8.10 -6.60
C ALA A 63 -4.36 -7.67 -5.13
N LEU A 64 -3.93 -8.58 -4.25
CA LEU A 64 -4.03 -8.37 -2.80
C LEU A 64 -3.00 -7.38 -2.27
N ASP A 65 -3.45 -6.46 -1.40
CA ASP A 65 -2.55 -5.54 -0.67
C ASP A 65 -1.60 -6.30 0.28
N SER A 66 -2.12 -7.38 0.87
CA SER A 66 -1.38 -8.26 1.78
C SER A 66 -1.58 -9.72 1.39
N PRO A 67 -0.62 -10.34 0.69
CA PRO A 67 -0.64 -11.78 0.42
C PRO A 67 -0.71 -12.59 1.72
N PHE A 68 -1.38 -13.74 1.67
CA PHE A 68 -1.51 -14.66 2.82
C PHE A 68 -1.34 -16.11 2.37
N CYS A 69 -0.95 -17.01 3.28
CA CYS A 69 -0.90 -18.44 2.98
C CYS A 69 -2.21 -19.14 3.33
N VAL A 70 -2.51 -20.22 2.61
CA VAL A 70 -3.71 -21.05 2.82
C VAL A 70 -3.35 -22.51 3.09
N THR A 71 -4.30 -23.25 3.66
CA THR A 71 -4.26 -24.70 3.84
C THR A 71 -5.67 -25.27 3.70
N GLY A 72 -5.80 -26.59 3.58
CA GLY A 72 -7.10 -27.28 3.73
C GLY A 72 -8.04 -27.12 2.52
N ASP A 73 -7.47 -27.05 1.32
CA ASP A 73 -8.18 -27.12 0.03
C ASP A 73 -7.52 -28.18 -0.85
N ASP A 74 -8.31 -28.95 -1.60
CA ASP A 74 -7.81 -30.09 -2.38
C ASP A 74 -6.99 -29.70 -3.63
N PHE A 75 -7.04 -28.43 -4.04
CA PHE A 75 -6.43 -27.90 -5.25
C PHE A 75 -5.30 -26.89 -4.97
N LEU A 76 -5.04 -26.58 -3.70
CA LEU A 76 -3.96 -25.70 -3.27
C LEU A 76 -2.93 -26.49 -2.46
N GLU A 77 -1.66 -26.11 -2.58
CA GLU A 77 -0.63 -26.68 -1.71
C GLU A 77 -0.74 -26.08 -0.30
N ASP A 78 -0.60 -26.92 0.73
CA ASP A 78 -0.58 -26.42 2.11
C ASP A 78 0.58 -25.42 2.31
N GLY A 79 0.25 -24.21 2.76
CA GLY A 79 1.18 -23.10 2.90
C GLY A 79 1.38 -22.28 1.63
N GLN A 80 0.67 -22.58 0.53
CA GLN A 80 0.73 -21.81 -0.70
C GLN A 80 0.35 -20.35 -0.43
N THR A 81 1.17 -19.42 -0.93
CA THR A 81 0.90 -17.99 -0.83
C THR A 81 -0.07 -17.55 -1.92
N ILE A 82 -1.13 -16.88 -1.51
CA ILE A 82 -2.14 -16.26 -2.37
C ILE A 82 -1.83 -14.77 -2.46
N ASP A 83 -1.56 -14.30 -3.67
CA ASP A 83 -1.31 -12.90 -4.01
C ASP A 83 -2.45 -12.28 -4.83
N ARG A 84 -3.36 -13.12 -5.34
CA ARG A 84 -4.49 -12.73 -6.18
C ARG A 84 -5.68 -13.65 -5.99
N ILE A 85 -6.88 -13.10 -6.10
CA ILE A 85 -8.15 -13.84 -6.02
C ILE A 85 -8.97 -13.55 -7.28
N GLN A 86 -9.51 -14.56 -7.93
CA GLN A 86 -10.52 -14.38 -8.96
C GLN A 86 -11.89 -14.27 -8.31
N LEU A 87 -12.59 -13.17 -8.61
CA LEU A 87 -13.88 -12.87 -8.02
C LEU A 87 -15.00 -13.29 -8.98
N LEU A 88 -15.93 -14.12 -8.48
CA LEU A 88 -17.14 -14.51 -9.20
C LEU A 88 -18.26 -13.52 -8.84
N ASP A 89 -18.76 -12.78 -9.83
CA ASP A 89 -19.67 -11.64 -9.65
C ASP A 89 -21.03 -11.86 -10.33
N ASP A 90 -21.83 -12.76 -9.76
CA ASP A 90 -23.19 -13.05 -10.24
C ASP A 90 -24.13 -11.82 -10.14
N LYS A 91 -23.83 -10.88 -9.24
CA LYS A 91 -24.64 -9.69 -8.98
C LYS A 91 -24.25 -8.50 -9.86
N GLY A 92 -23.15 -8.58 -10.61
CA GLY A 92 -22.64 -7.51 -11.46
C GLY A 92 -22.21 -6.24 -10.71
N ILE A 93 -21.78 -6.35 -9.45
CA ILE A 93 -21.42 -5.19 -8.62
C ILE A 93 -20.00 -4.68 -8.89
N LEU A 94 -19.11 -5.54 -9.42
CA LEU A 94 -17.68 -5.24 -9.52
C LEU A 94 -17.34 -4.32 -10.68
N LEU A 95 -18.15 -4.30 -11.75
CA LEU A 95 -17.83 -3.55 -12.97
C LEU A 95 -17.54 -2.07 -12.70
N LYS A 96 -18.26 -1.45 -11.77
CA LYS A 96 -18.09 -0.03 -11.40
C LYS A 96 -16.87 0.24 -10.53
N LEU A 97 -16.28 -0.81 -9.96
CA LEU A 97 -15.17 -0.73 -9.02
C LEU A 97 -13.82 -1.06 -9.68
N VAL A 98 -13.82 -1.50 -10.94
CA VAL A 98 -12.59 -1.82 -11.69
C VAL A 98 -11.65 -0.60 -11.70
N GLY A 99 -10.37 -0.84 -11.48
CA GLY A 99 -9.30 0.15 -11.41
C GLY A 99 -9.18 0.87 -10.05
N HIS A 100 -9.94 0.44 -9.03
CA HIS A 100 -9.91 1.06 -7.71
C HIS A 100 -9.43 0.07 -6.64
N PRO A 101 -8.86 0.58 -5.53
CA PRO A 101 -8.70 -0.21 -4.32
C PRO A 101 -10.08 -0.50 -3.72
N ILE A 102 -10.34 -1.77 -3.45
CA ILE A 102 -11.59 -2.23 -2.87
C ILE A 102 -11.36 -3.09 -1.64
N GLU A 103 -12.38 -3.15 -0.80
CA GLU A 103 -12.55 -4.23 0.16
C GLU A 103 -13.69 -5.12 -0.34
N VAL A 104 -13.45 -6.43 -0.35
CA VAL A 104 -14.42 -7.44 -0.79
C VAL A 104 -14.59 -8.47 0.29
N THR A 105 -15.83 -8.94 0.46
CA THR A 105 -16.16 -10.14 1.21
C THR A 105 -16.77 -11.14 0.25
N GLY A 106 -16.26 -12.37 0.26
CA GLY A 106 -16.77 -13.46 -0.54
C GLY A 106 -16.95 -14.73 0.28
N ASN A 107 -17.78 -15.64 -0.24
CA ASN A 107 -18.06 -16.93 0.34
C ASN A 107 -17.44 -18.05 -0.49
N ASP A 108 -17.41 -19.23 0.12
CA ASP A 108 -17.04 -20.50 -0.51
C ASP A 108 -15.69 -20.38 -1.24
N PRO A 109 -14.60 -19.98 -0.55
CA PRO A 109 -13.30 -19.87 -1.18
C PRO A 109 -12.77 -21.25 -1.60
N PHE A 110 -12.26 -21.37 -2.82
CA PHE A 110 -11.73 -22.64 -3.33
C PHE A 110 -10.55 -22.47 -4.29
N GLY A 111 -9.71 -23.49 -4.36
CA GLY A 111 -8.54 -23.53 -5.24
C GLY A 111 -8.87 -23.69 -6.72
N ALA A 112 -8.03 -23.07 -7.56
CA ALA A 112 -8.13 -23.19 -9.00
C ALA A 112 -7.89 -24.62 -9.48
N HIS A 113 -8.82 -25.16 -10.25
CA HIS A 113 -8.77 -26.54 -10.72
C HIS A 113 -9.17 -26.70 -12.20
N THR A 114 -9.37 -25.59 -12.92
CA THR A 114 -9.64 -25.60 -14.36
C THR A 114 -8.78 -24.56 -15.08
N GLY A 115 -8.64 -24.72 -16.41
CA GLY A 115 -7.96 -23.73 -17.26
C GLY A 115 -8.68 -22.38 -17.39
N HIS A 116 -9.91 -22.27 -16.89
CA HIS A 116 -10.71 -21.04 -16.85
C HIS A 116 -10.61 -20.31 -15.50
N HIS A 117 -9.81 -20.85 -14.58
CA HIS A 117 -9.49 -20.20 -13.32
C HIS A 117 -8.15 -19.48 -13.48
N HIS A 118 -8.20 -18.16 -13.48
CA HIS A 118 -7.11 -17.25 -13.81
C HIS A 118 -6.40 -16.67 -12.56
N ALA A 119 -6.73 -17.17 -11.38
CA ALA A 119 -6.07 -16.89 -10.11
C ALA A 119 -5.99 -18.18 -9.28
N PRO A 120 -5.00 -18.34 -8.36
CA PRO A 120 -4.90 -19.53 -7.52
C PRO A 120 -6.14 -19.76 -6.63
N LEU A 121 -6.75 -18.69 -6.13
CA LEU A 121 -7.93 -18.73 -5.27
C LEU A 121 -9.13 -18.07 -5.97
N LEU A 122 -10.32 -18.63 -5.77
CA LEU A 122 -11.58 -18.09 -6.25
C LEU A 122 -12.56 -17.93 -5.08
N MET A 123 -13.53 -17.02 -5.21
CA MET A 123 -14.66 -16.90 -4.28
C MET A 123 -15.86 -16.20 -4.92
N ASP A 124 -17.05 -16.49 -4.40
CA ASP A 124 -18.30 -15.83 -4.77
C ASP A 124 -18.46 -14.52 -4.03
N VAL A 125 -18.63 -13.41 -4.75
CA VAL A 125 -18.72 -12.09 -4.12
C VAL A 125 -20.05 -11.88 -3.41
N VAL A 126 -19.97 -11.64 -2.10
CA VAL A 126 -21.10 -11.25 -1.27
C VAL A 126 -21.31 -9.74 -1.34
N SER A 127 -20.23 -8.99 -1.11
CA SER A 127 -20.20 -7.52 -1.11
C SER A 127 -18.82 -7.01 -1.52
N ALA A 128 -18.81 -5.88 -2.22
CA ALA A 128 -17.60 -5.14 -2.53
C ALA A 128 -17.87 -3.65 -2.39
N SER A 129 -16.93 -2.92 -1.83
CA SER A 129 -16.96 -1.47 -1.72
C SER A 129 -15.60 -0.90 -2.04
N LEU A 130 -15.55 0.37 -2.45
CA LEU A 130 -14.29 1.10 -2.44
C LEU A 130 -13.69 0.97 -1.03
N ASN A 131 -12.39 0.68 -0.98
CA ASN A 131 -11.66 0.80 0.27
C ASN A 131 -11.55 2.30 0.53
N GLU A 132 -12.53 2.86 1.25
CA GLU A 132 -12.48 4.25 1.65
C GLU A 132 -11.29 4.40 2.59
N VAL A 133 -10.16 4.86 2.06
CA VAL A 133 -9.14 5.48 2.90
C VAL A 133 -9.89 6.54 3.70
N PRO A 134 -9.90 6.49 5.05
CA PRO A 134 -10.57 7.48 5.86
C PRO A 134 -10.27 8.87 5.31
N ALA A 135 -11.29 9.70 5.08
CA ALA A 135 -11.11 10.95 4.32
C ALA A 135 -9.96 11.80 4.89
N ASP A 136 -9.74 11.76 6.19
CA ASP A 136 -8.60 12.35 6.88
C ASP A 136 -7.25 11.68 6.57
N ALA A 137 -7.17 10.36 6.53
CA ALA A 137 -5.99 9.61 6.06
C ALA A 137 -5.67 9.89 4.58
N SER A 138 -6.69 9.99 3.72
CA SER A 138 -6.55 10.36 2.31
C SER A 138 -6.07 11.80 2.15
N LEU A 139 -6.60 12.73 2.96
CA LEU A 139 -6.11 14.11 3.02
C LEU A 139 -4.68 14.19 3.58
N ALA A 140 -4.33 13.37 4.58
CA ALA A 140 -2.98 13.32 5.12
C ALA A 140 -1.98 12.78 4.09
N GLN A 141 -2.34 11.73 3.35
CA GLN A 141 -1.55 11.23 2.23
C GLN A 141 -1.37 12.31 1.16
N THR A 142 -2.46 12.99 0.78
CA THR A 142 -2.44 14.10 -0.19
C THR A 142 -1.49 15.22 0.27
N THR A 143 -1.47 15.58 1.56
CA THR A 143 -0.50 16.55 2.10
C THR A 143 0.94 16.06 1.93
N VAL A 144 1.21 14.77 2.19
CA VAL A 144 2.56 14.20 2.04
C VAL A 144 2.99 14.22 0.58
N GLU A 145 2.11 13.83 -0.34
CA GLU A 145 2.36 13.88 -1.78
C GLU A 145 2.62 15.33 -2.23
N ALA A 146 1.74 16.27 -1.87
CA ALA A 146 1.89 17.69 -2.19
C ALA A 146 3.23 18.24 -1.66
N PHE A 147 3.61 17.91 -0.43
CA PHE A 147 4.91 18.29 0.13
C PHE A 147 6.06 17.86 -0.79
N TYR A 148 6.12 16.59 -1.18
CA TYR A 148 7.18 16.08 -2.06
C TYR A 148 7.12 16.64 -3.48
N LEU A 149 5.93 16.83 -4.04
CA LEU A 149 5.75 17.44 -5.36
C LEU A 149 6.31 18.87 -5.42
N TYR A 150 6.16 19.66 -4.35
CA TYR A 150 6.81 20.97 -4.25
C TYR A 150 8.33 20.88 -4.08
N LEU A 151 8.85 19.81 -3.47
CA LEU A 151 10.30 19.58 -3.44
C LEU A 151 10.84 19.24 -4.83
N GLU A 152 10.08 18.54 -5.69
CA GLU A 152 10.50 18.24 -7.06
C GLU A 152 10.76 19.51 -7.88
N THR A 153 10.03 20.59 -7.60
CA THR A 153 10.17 21.87 -8.30
C THR A 153 11.13 22.82 -7.58
N GLY A 154 11.72 22.40 -6.44
CA GLY A 154 12.56 23.26 -5.60
C GLY A 154 11.79 24.37 -4.88
N ASP A 155 10.45 24.33 -4.89
CA ASP A 155 9.60 25.33 -4.26
C ASP A 155 9.44 25.05 -2.75
N GLY A 156 10.49 25.40 -2.01
CA GLY A 156 10.50 25.29 -0.56
C GLY A 156 9.43 26.12 0.15
N ALA A 157 8.93 27.21 -0.44
CA ALA A 157 7.87 28.02 0.15
C ALA A 157 6.55 27.26 0.17
N SER A 158 6.16 26.70 -0.96
CA SER A 158 4.95 25.88 -1.07
C SER A 158 5.09 24.55 -0.31
N ALA A 159 6.28 23.92 -0.33
CA ALA A 159 6.56 22.74 0.47
C ALA A 159 6.39 23.03 1.98
N ALA A 160 6.95 24.13 2.49
CA ALA A 160 6.83 24.50 3.90
C ALA A 160 5.38 24.71 4.36
N MET A 161 4.46 25.11 3.47
CA MET A 161 3.03 25.23 3.80
C MET A 161 2.36 23.90 4.15
N ASN A 162 2.94 22.77 3.74
CA ASN A 162 2.46 21.42 4.07
C ASN A 162 3.06 20.88 5.39
N VAL A 163 3.98 21.62 6.01
CA VAL A 163 4.62 21.27 7.30
C VAL A 163 3.88 21.97 8.45
N VAL A 164 3.90 21.43 9.66
CA VAL A 164 3.31 22.08 10.85
C VAL A 164 3.90 23.49 11.09
N PRO A 165 3.09 24.51 11.48
CA PRO A 165 3.53 25.91 11.54
C PRO A 165 4.80 26.16 12.35
N GLU A 166 4.95 25.49 13.50
CA GLU A 166 6.07 25.64 14.41
C GLU A 166 7.43 25.21 13.83
N LYS A 167 7.44 24.47 12.71
CA LYS A 167 8.67 24.02 12.02
C LYS A 167 9.03 24.82 10.78
N ARG A 168 8.19 25.76 10.34
CA ARG A 168 8.38 26.53 9.09
C ARG A 168 9.39 27.68 9.23
N GLY A 169 9.58 28.20 10.44
CA GLY A 169 10.37 29.42 10.64
C GLY A 169 11.89 29.22 10.59
N LYS A 170 12.40 28.05 10.99
CA LYS A 170 13.84 27.76 11.06
C LYS A 170 14.14 26.27 10.95
N GLY A 171 15.37 25.93 10.56
CA GLY A 171 15.83 24.55 10.44
C GLY A 171 15.45 23.91 9.10
N PRO A 172 15.52 22.57 9.00
CA PRO A 172 15.46 21.85 7.72
C PRO A 172 14.11 21.94 7.01
N PHE A 173 13.02 22.25 7.72
CA PHE A 173 11.70 22.45 7.14
C PHE A 173 11.37 23.91 6.82
N SER A 174 12.31 24.84 7.04
CA SER A 174 12.09 26.22 6.63
C SER A 174 12.08 26.36 5.11
N ALA A 175 11.27 27.27 4.59
CA ALA A 175 11.19 27.53 3.15
C ALA A 175 12.57 27.75 2.53
N ALA A 176 13.41 28.56 3.19
CA ALA A 176 14.77 28.84 2.74
C ALA A 176 15.65 27.57 2.72
N ALA A 177 15.57 26.70 3.73
CA ALA A 177 16.36 25.47 3.76
C ALA A 177 15.91 24.48 2.69
N LEU A 178 14.60 24.32 2.51
CA LEU A 178 14.01 23.44 1.49
C LEU A 178 14.38 23.91 0.09
N THR A 179 14.16 25.19 -0.25
CA THR A 179 14.56 25.76 -1.54
C THR A 179 16.06 25.63 -1.77
N LYS A 180 16.88 25.93 -0.76
CA LYS A 180 18.34 25.86 -0.89
C LYS A 180 18.82 24.44 -1.18
N PHE A 181 18.24 23.42 -0.56
CA PHE A 181 18.66 22.04 -0.79
C PHE A 181 18.05 21.49 -2.08
N TYR A 182 16.73 21.44 -2.15
CA TYR A 182 16.01 20.74 -3.24
C TYR A 182 16.02 21.52 -4.56
N GLY A 183 16.04 22.86 -4.51
CA GLY A 183 16.15 23.70 -5.71
C GLY A 183 17.55 23.73 -6.34
N ASN A 184 18.57 23.23 -5.63
CA ASN A 184 19.95 23.14 -6.13
C ASN A 184 20.35 21.72 -6.52
N LEU A 185 19.42 20.77 -6.63
CA LEU A 185 19.74 19.41 -7.07
C LEU A 185 20.15 19.40 -8.55
N LYS A 186 21.11 18.55 -8.92
CA LYS A 186 21.53 18.36 -10.31
C LYS A 186 20.46 17.62 -11.11
N ARG A 187 19.87 16.59 -10.51
CA ARG A 187 18.60 16.01 -10.96
C ARG A 187 17.57 16.25 -9.86
N PRO A 188 16.47 16.96 -10.14
CA PRO A 188 15.46 17.27 -9.15
C PRO A 188 14.93 16.01 -8.47
N LEU A 189 14.39 16.19 -7.26
CA LEU A 189 13.70 15.11 -6.58
C LEU A 189 12.57 14.57 -7.46
N LYS A 190 12.40 13.25 -7.44
CA LYS A 190 11.26 12.54 -8.00
C LYS A 190 10.64 11.64 -6.97
N LEU A 191 9.37 11.86 -6.67
CA LEU A 191 8.54 11.01 -5.85
C LEU A 191 8.19 9.75 -6.64
N LEU A 192 8.52 8.59 -6.10
CA LEU A 192 8.25 7.29 -6.70
C LEU A 192 6.97 6.66 -6.14
N GLY A 193 6.53 7.07 -4.95
CA GLY A 193 5.27 6.63 -4.36
C GLY A 193 5.17 6.98 -2.88
N VAL A 194 3.93 7.04 -2.41
CA VAL A 194 3.57 7.19 -0.99
C VAL A 194 2.65 6.03 -0.62
N THR A 195 3.01 5.29 0.42
CA THR A 195 2.18 4.19 0.93
C THR A 195 1.86 4.45 2.40
N GLN A 196 0.60 4.36 2.78
CA GLN A 196 0.21 4.47 4.18
C GLN A 196 0.69 3.25 4.97
N SER A 197 1.28 3.50 6.15
CA SER A 197 1.77 2.45 7.07
C SER A 197 0.98 2.41 8.39
N SER A 198 0.35 3.53 8.76
CA SER A 198 -0.66 3.65 9.81
C SER A 198 -1.46 4.94 9.57
N GLU A 199 -2.50 5.20 10.36
CA GLU A 199 -3.39 6.37 10.23
C GLU A 199 -2.66 7.68 9.92
N ASN A 200 -1.57 7.98 10.64
CA ASN A 200 -0.78 9.20 10.49
C ASN A 200 0.68 8.99 10.04
N ARG A 201 1.02 7.80 9.51
CA ARG A 201 2.39 7.49 9.06
C ARG A 201 2.41 6.99 7.63
N PHE A 202 3.24 7.62 6.81
CA PHE A 202 3.35 7.34 5.39
C PHE A 202 4.81 7.04 5.05
N ARG A 203 5.04 6.01 4.25
CA ARG A 203 6.35 5.75 3.65
C ARG A 203 6.41 6.45 2.30
N ALA A 204 7.30 7.41 2.15
CA ALA A 204 7.59 8.05 0.87
C ALA A 204 8.88 7.49 0.28
N LYS A 205 8.85 7.10 -1.00
CA LYS A 205 10.03 6.67 -1.78
C LYS A 205 10.36 7.74 -2.81
N TYR A 206 11.65 8.06 -2.97
CA TYR A 206 12.07 9.13 -3.87
C TYR A 206 13.49 8.90 -4.42
N THR A 207 13.83 9.63 -5.49
CA THR A 207 15.19 9.67 -6.04
C THR A 207 15.62 11.10 -6.37
N PHE A 208 16.92 11.40 -6.27
CA PHE A 208 17.52 12.64 -6.77
C PHE A 208 19.03 12.50 -7.00
N GLU A 209 19.64 13.51 -7.63
CA GLU A 209 21.10 13.63 -7.75
C GLU A 209 21.56 15.00 -7.25
N THR A 210 22.55 15.03 -6.36
CA THR A 210 23.17 16.26 -5.86
C THR A 210 24.18 16.82 -6.87
N GLN A 211 24.64 18.06 -6.66
CA GLN A 211 25.57 18.75 -7.55
C GLN A 211 26.92 18.03 -7.72
N ASP A 212 27.39 17.36 -6.69
CA ASP A 212 28.60 16.51 -6.71
C ASP A 212 28.39 15.15 -7.41
N GLY A 213 27.20 14.90 -7.96
CA GLY A 213 26.86 13.69 -8.71
C GLY A 213 26.45 12.50 -7.85
N LYS A 214 26.32 12.67 -6.53
CA LYS A 214 25.82 11.59 -5.65
C LYS A 214 24.34 11.36 -5.94
N VAL A 215 24.01 10.12 -6.31
CA VAL A 215 22.63 9.67 -6.49
C VAL A 215 22.07 9.18 -5.15
N CYS A 216 20.86 9.62 -4.84
CA CYS A 216 20.08 9.24 -3.67
C CYS A 216 18.84 8.49 -4.16
N ASN A 217 18.65 7.27 -3.67
CA ASN A 217 17.44 6.46 -3.89
C ASN A 217 16.89 6.12 -2.51
N GLY A 218 16.11 7.06 -1.95
CA GLY A 218 15.77 7.08 -0.54
C GLY A 218 14.36 6.64 -0.22
N SER A 219 14.16 6.23 1.03
CA SER A 219 12.84 6.16 1.65
C SER A 219 12.81 6.82 3.01
N SER A 220 11.64 7.34 3.38
CA SER A 220 11.43 7.95 4.69
C SER A 220 10.04 7.64 5.23
N ILE A 221 9.93 7.60 6.56
CA ILE A 221 8.64 7.65 7.23
C ILE A 221 8.30 9.11 7.56
N VAL A 222 7.18 9.56 6.99
CA VAL A 222 6.56 10.84 7.24
C VAL A 222 5.45 10.64 8.26
N THR A 223 5.48 11.41 9.33
CA THR A 223 4.38 11.46 10.30
C THR A 223 3.62 12.76 10.13
N THR A 224 2.30 12.66 9.99
CA THR A 224 1.41 13.82 9.94
C THR A 224 0.75 14.06 11.30
N LYS A 225 0.24 15.28 11.51
CA LYS A 225 -0.67 15.58 12.61
C LYS A 225 -1.71 16.60 12.16
N GLN A 226 -2.88 16.56 12.78
CA GLN A 226 -3.87 17.63 12.67
C GLN A 226 -3.35 18.93 13.30
N ALA A 227 -3.42 20.03 12.55
CA ALA A 227 -3.11 21.37 13.01
C ALA A 227 -3.93 22.39 12.21
N SER A 228 -4.68 23.24 12.90
CA SER A 228 -5.58 24.23 12.29
C SER A 228 -6.58 23.63 11.30
N GLY A 229 -7.08 22.42 11.57
CA GLY A 229 -8.03 21.71 10.71
C GLY A 229 -7.42 21.05 9.47
N MET A 230 -6.10 21.08 9.31
CA MET A 230 -5.37 20.43 8.22
C MET A 230 -4.48 19.30 8.75
N ASN A 231 -4.34 18.22 7.98
CA ASN A 231 -3.27 17.26 8.19
C ASN A 231 -1.96 17.84 7.65
N LEU A 232 -0.97 18.02 8.51
CA LEU A 232 0.34 18.62 8.17
C LEU A 232 1.49 17.69 8.54
N VAL A 233 2.58 17.75 7.77
CA VAL A 233 3.82 17.03 8.05
C VAL A 233 4.41 17.49 9.38
N ALA A 234 4.46 16.60 10.35
CA ALA A 234 4.98 16.85 11.68
C ALA A 234 6.44 16.42 11.80
N SER A 235 6.83 15.30 11.20
CA SER A 235 8.21 14.82 11.18
C SER A 235 8.48 13.96 9.96
N ILE A 236 9.75 13.88 9.58
CA ILE A 236 10.26 12.95 8.58
C ILE A 236 11.46 12.26 9.19
N LYS A 237 11.46 10.91 9.16
CA LYS A 237 12.57 10.07 9.57
C LYS A 237 13.04 9.28 8.36
N VAL A 238 14.29 9.48 7.96
CA VAL A 238 14.91 8.70 6.88
C VAL A 238 15.02 7.24 7.32
N GLU A 239 14.67 6.32 6.42
CA GLU A 239 14.86 4.88 6.60
C GLU A 239 16.13 4.38 5.90
N ASN A 240 16.39 4.83 4.68
CA ASN A 240 17.55 4.43 3.88
C ASN A 240 17.84 5.37 2.69
N GLY A 241 18.97 5.13 2.04
CA GLY A 241 19.29 5.58 0.67
C GLY A 241 19.99 6.91 0.53
N CYS A 242 19.97 7.74 1.57
CA CYS A 242 20.53 9.09 1.62
C CYS A 242 20.78 9.45 3.10
#